data_AF-A0A9P6L2R4-F1
#
_entry.id   AF-A0A9P6L2R4-F1
#
_cell.length_a   1.000
_cell.length_b   1.000
_cell.length_c   1.000
_cell.angle_alpha   90.00
_cell.angle_beta   90.00
_cell.angle_gamma   90.00
#
_symmetry.space_group_name_H-M   'P 1'
#
loop_
_entity.id
_entity.type
_entity.pdbx_description
1 polymer ?
#
loop_
_entity_poly.entity_id
_entity_poly.type
_entity_poly.pdbx_seq_one_letter_code
_entity_poly.pdbx_strand_id
1 'polypeptide(L)'
;MVLHRYWLHLSTIVLGLASPSWASFENTRVTRSVDLGGSLVYTTTTYNVKALEDGSNVYLFALTEKEQETTSWMEAKVKGHTAPLSLENHGLSHDATYYYSVALPKALDKDQTASLVLETVQAHAAYPFPPEAAQDDRQALKYDTDLFVLSPYKSLTQTIRFNTVGFPILGYTQPKEVAFTTGTIAAKSNSGGAIVFGPFSDLPPSSNTDFIEKHQQKISIFYEFGFPMLAIRSLRRAVEISHWGANLNIQDEIDLYNAGPKLKGQFSRLEHQTQVYQHRQAPHVLTELALQLPAGIHSAYYYDTIGNVSTSHLRIAPSASQGGLPGRSSLLELRPRYPLLGGWNYSFTLGWDSHLGDHAGWDAEKGRHVVGVPIMTLFGGAVVEDAEVKFVLPEASTDVEVFPPFSPSSFSSAMHTTYLDTTGRPLVVFKYKNLTDKHTGIIYIAYKVPLSAHLKKPTAVGIAFFSVFFVAFLWKRVDLNLEK
;
A
#
# COMPACT_ATOMS: atom_id res chain seq x y z
N MET A 1 -15.84 17.19 33.90
CA MET A 1 -14.74 16.84 34.82
C MET A 1 -15.07 15.51 35.48
N VAL A 2 -14.82 14.41 34.78
CA VAL A 2 -14.88 13.03 35.29
C VAL A 2 -13.76 12.30 34.56
N LEU A 3 -12.65 12.06 35.27
CA LEU A 3 -11.53 11.26 34.79
C LEU A 3 -12.03 9.84 34.49
N HIS A 4 -11.81 9.34 33.27
CA HIS A 4 -11.87 7.91 32.99
C HIS A 4 -10.44 7.37 32.85
N ARG A 5 -10.10 6.51 33.80
CA ARG A 5 -8.85 5.75 33.91
C ARG A 5 -8.80 4.73 32.78
N TYR A 6 -7.85 4.90 31.86
CA TYR A 6 -7.37 3.80 31.05
C TYR A 6 -6.56 2.86 31.95
N TRP A 7 -7.09 1.65 32.19
CA TRP A 7 -6.31 0.54 32.71
C TRP A 7 -5.44 0.00 31.57
N LEU A 8 -4.27 0.60 31.43
CA LEU A 8 -3.13 -0.06 30.80
C LEU A 8 -2.73 -1.22 31.71
N HIS A 9 -3.01 -2.44 31.30
CA HIS A 9 -2.26 -3.59 31.79
C HIS A 9 -0.83 -3.47 31.21
N LEU A 10 0.01 -2.66 31.87
CA LEU A 10 1.46 -2.77 31.75
C LEU A 10 1.83 -4.11 32.37
N SER A 11 1.93 -5.15 31.54
CA SER A 11 2.74 -6.31 31.89
C SER A 11 4.19 -5.87 31.74
N THR A 12 4.74 -5.26 32.79
CA THR A 12 6.18 -5.00 32.90
C THR A 12 6.88 -6.35 33.02
N ILE A 13 7.20 -6.97 31.89
CA ILE A 13 8.30 -7.91 31.84
C ILE A 13 9.55 -7.06 32.01
N VAL A 14 10.15 -7.13 33.20
CA VAL A 14 11.49 -6.63 33.44
C VAL A 14 12.43 -7.50 32.62
N LEU A 15 12.69 -7.11 31.36
CA LEU A 15 13.87 -7.58 30.65
C LEU A 15 15.06 -6.96 31.39
N GLY A 16 15.82 -7.80 32.09
CA GLY A 16 17.14 -7.42 32.54
C GLY A 16 17.93 -6.87 31.37
N LEU A 17 18.65 -5.78 31.61
CA LEU A 17 19.68 -5.22 30.74
C LEU A 17 20.82 -6.24 30.58
N ALA A 18 20.58 -7.33 29.87
CA ALA A 18 21.61 -8.11 29.24
C ALA A 18 21.82 -7.48 27.87
N SER A 19 23.00 -6.92 27.63
CA SER A 19 23.47 -6.63 26.28
C SER A 19 23.23 -7.89 25.44
N PRO A 20 22.47 -7.83 24.33
CA PRO A 20 22.23 -9.04 23.54
C PRO A 20 23.61 -9.57 23.09
N SER A 21 23.96 -10.77 23.52
CA SER A 21 25.09 -11.49 22.94
C SER A 21 24.73 -11.74 21.48
N TRP A 22 25.32 -10.96 20.57
CA TRP A 22 25.05 -11.03 19.12
C TRP A 22 25.48 -12.35 18.46
N ALA A 23 25.87 -13.37 19.24
CA ALA A 23 26.52 -14.60 18.77
C ALA A 23 25.64 -15.86 18.91
N SER A 24 24.32 -15.73 19.07
CA SER A 24 23.46 -16.91 19.29
C SER A 24 23.11 -17.68 18.01
N PHE A 25 23.38 -17.14 16.82
CA PHE A 25 23.04 -17.78 15.54
C PHE A 25 24.16 -17.76 14.50
N GLU A 26 24.14 -18.75 13.62
CA GLU A 26 24.92 -18.81 12.38
C GLU A 26 23.98 -19.03 11.19
N ASN A 27 24.21 -18.32 10.08
CA ASN A 27 23.44 -18.51 8.86
C ASN A 27 24.07 -19.60 8.01
N THR A 28 23.45 -20.79 7.98
CA THR A 28 23.90 -21.89 7.12
C THR A 28 23.72 -21.60 5.64
N ARG A 29 22.63 -20.90 5.29
CA ARG A 29 22.34 -20.47 3.92
C ARG A 29 21.45 -19.25 3.93
N VAL A 30 21.85 -18.24 3.16
CA VAL A 30 21.05 -17.06 2.86
C VAL A 30 20.73 -17.05 1.37
N THR A 31 19.45 -17.01 1.03
CA THR A 31 19.00 -16.96 -0.37
C THR A 31 18.06 -15.79 -0.54
N ARG A 32 18.49 -14.79 -1.32
CA ARG A 32 17.67 -13.63 -1.68
C ARG A 32 17.15 -13.79 -3.10
N SER A 33 15.84 -13.76 -3.28
CA SER A 33 15.18 -13.69 -4.57
C SER A 33 14.58 -12.31 -4.73
N VAL A 34 14.91 -11.61 -5.81
CA VAL A 34 14.41 -10.27 -6.13
C VAL A 34 13.65 -10.35 -7.43
N ASP A 35 12.34 -10.14 -7.37
CA ASP A 35 11.47 -10.11 -8.53
C ASP A 35 11.32 -8.65 -8.98
N LEU A 36 11.95 -8.36 -10.12
CA LEU A 36 12.05 -7.03 -10.70
C LEU A 36 10.74 -6.71 -11.43
N GLY A 37 9.97 -5.77 -10.87
CA GLY A 37 8.75 -5.22 -11.45
C GLY A 37 8.93 -3.81 -12.01
N GLY A 38 7.83 -3.06 -12.12
CA GLY A 38 7.86 -1.66 -12.53
C GLY A 38 8.16 -0.75 -11.34
N SER A 39 7.12 -0.09 -10.83
CA SER A 39 7.23 0.80 -9.66
C SER A 39 7.46 0.06 -8.34
N LEU A 40 7.24 -1.26 -8.33
CA LEU A 40 7.40 -2.13 -7.16
C LEU A 40 8.43 -3.22 -7.47
N VAL A 41 9.32 -3.47 -6.51
CA VAL A 41 10.28 -4.60 -6.54
C VAL A 41 10.04 -5.47 -5.33
N TYR A 42 9.78 -6.75 -5.55
CA TYR A 42 9.50 -7.71 -4.47
C TYR A 42 10.78 -8.46 -4.13
N THR A 43 11.15 -8.48 -2.86
CA THR A 43 12.35 -9.17 -2.39
C THR A 43 11.98 -10.18 -1.31
N THR A 44 12.35 -11.43 -1.53
CA THR A 44 12.19 -12.52 -0.57
C THR A 44 13.56 -13.02 -0.15
N THR A 45 13.95 -12.77 1.10
CA THR A 45 15.22 -13.27 1.65
C THR A 45 14.95 -14.40 2.63
N THR A 46 15.41 -15.60 2.31
CA THR A 46 15.33 -16.78 3.17
C THR A 46 16.66 -16.98 3.91
N TYR A 47 16.60 -17.01 5.23
CA TYR A 47 17.71 -17.29 6.14
C TYR A 47 17.51 -18.66 6.78
N ASN A 48 18.36 -19.63 6.45
CA ASN A 48 18.44 -20.89 7.17
C ASN A 48 19.43 -20.70 8.31
N VAL A 49 18.90 -20.56 9.52
CA VAL A 49 19.65 -20.23 10.73
C VAL A 49 19.90 -21.49 11.55
N LYS A 50 21.05 -21.55 12.23
CA LYS A 50 21.44 -22.58 13.18
C LYS A 50 21.76 -21.91 14.51
N ALA A 51 21.18 -22.39 15.61
CA ALA A 51 21.47 -21.87 16.93
C ALA A 51 22.83 -22.38 17.44
N LEU A 52 23.61 -21.48 18.03
CA LEU A 52 24.91 -21.78 18.64
C LEU A 52 24.82 -21.99 20.15
N GLU A 53 23.75 -21.49 20.78
CA GLU A 53 23.48 -21.53 22.22
C GLU A 53 22.08 -22.10 22.49
N ASP A 54 21.91 -22.71 23.66
CA ASP A 54 20.61 -23.24 24.09
C ASP A 54 19.63 -22.12 24.44
N GLY A 55 18.37 -22.27 24.05
CA GLY A 55 17.31 -21.30 24.36
C GLY A 55 17.30 -20.03 23.50
N SER A 56 17.97 -20.05 22.34
CA SER A 56 18.05 -18.91 21.42
C SER A 56 16.68 -18.60 20.82
N ASN A 57 16.12 -17.41 21.09
CA ASN A 57 14.73 -17.08 20.75
C ASN A 57 14.55 -15.80 19.91
N VAL A 58 15.54 -14.90 19.84
CA VAL A 58 15.42 -13.63 19.11
C VAL A 58 16.42 -13.59 17.98
N TYR A 59 15.94 -13.40 16.75
CA TYR A 59 16.77 -13.24 15.56
C TYR A 59 16.77 -11.79 15.07
N LEU A 60 17.88 -11.35 14.46
CA LEU A 60 18.07 -9.98 13.96
C LEU A 60 18.23 -9.98 12.44
N PHE A 61 17.41 -9.20 11.74
CA PHE A 61 17.59 -8.84 10.34
C PHE A 61 18.34 -7.52 10.23
N ALA A 62 19.19 -7.40 9.22
CA ALA A 62 19.93 -6.19 8.87
C ALA A 62 19.49 -5.68 7.50
N LEU A 63 19.28 -4.37 7.39
CA LEU A 63 18.95 -3.66 6.15
C LEU A 63 19.89 -2.47 5.97
N THR A 64 20.31 -2.22 4.73
CA THR A 64 21.07 -1.00 4.41
C THR A 64 20.18 0.22 4.49
N GLU A 65 20.77 1.42 4.62
CA GLU A 65 20.01 2.67 4.58
C GLU A 65 19.14 2.80 3.32
N LYS A 66 19.69 2.44 2.16
CA LYS A 66 18.95 2.45 0.90
C LYS A 66 17.79 1.45 0.89
N GLU A 67 18.00 0.24 1.41
CA GLU A 67 16.94 -0.75 1.53
C GLU A 67 15.85 -0.25 2.49
N GLN A 68 16.21 0.37 3.60
CA GLN A 68 15.27 0.94 4.56
C GLN A 68 14.44 2.07 3.96
N GLU A 69 15.05 3.01 3.24
CA GLU A 69 14.35 4.15 2.64
C GLU A 69 13.36 3.74 1.54
N THR A 70 13.71 2.71 0.76
CA THR A 70 12.87 2.24 -0.35
C THR A 70 11.83 1.21 0.09
N THR A 71 12.03 0.53 1.22
CA THR A 71 11.12 -0.50 1.71
C THR A 71 9.83 0.12 2.23
N SER A 72 8.73 -0.26 1.58
CA SER A 72 7.38 0.21 1.90
C SER A 72 6.57 -0.83 2.68
N TRP A 73 6.87 -2.11 2.48
CA TRP A 73 6.26 -3.22 3.20
C TRP A 73 7.34 -4.19 3.66
N MET A 74 7.19 -4.74 4.85
CA MET A 74 8.09 -5.75 5.39
C MET A 74 7.33 -6.74 6.26
N GLU A 75 7.59 -8.03 6.06
CA GLU A 75 6.95 -9.12 6.79
C GLU A 75 7.95 -10.26 7.01
N ALA A 76 8.00 -10.81 8.22
CA ALA A 76 8.86 -11.95 8.55
C ALA A 76 8.02 -13.18 8.92
N LYS A 77 8.39 -14.36 8.43
CA LYS A 77 7.69 -15.63 8.67
C LYS A 77 8.69 -16.75 8.95
N VAL A 78 8.29 -17.73 9.76
CA VAL A 78 9.00 -19.02 9.80
C VAL A 78 8.44 -19.90 8.68
N LYS A 79 9.30 -20.48 7.85
CA LYS A 79 8.88 -21.38 6.77
C LYS A 79 8.02 -22.52 7.33
N GLY A 80 6.83 -22.71 6.77
CA GLY A 80 5.85 -23.70 7.22
C GLY A 80 4.83 -23.18 8.25
N HIS A 81 5.01 -21.96 8.77
CA HIS A 81 4.00 -21.26 9.56
C HIS A 81 3.31 -20.20 8.70
N THR A 82 2.00 -20.07 8.87
CA THR A 82 1.18 -19.10 8.11
C THR A 82 1.15 -17.72 8.76
N ALA A 83 1.29 -17.64 10.08
CA ALA A 83 1.25 -16.39 10.82
C ALA A 83 2.57 -15.60 10.66
N PRO A 84 2.52 -14.30 10.33
CA PRO A 84 3.69 -13.43 10.38
C PRO A 84 4.16 -13.23 11.81
N LEU A 85 5.45 -12.96 11.93
CA LEU A 85 6.11 -12.65 13.18
C LEU A 85 6.11 -11.12 13.39
N SER A 86 6.04 -10.69 14.65
CA SER A 86 6.11 -9.28 14.99
C SER A 86 7.55 -8.79 14.81
N LEU A 87 7.70 -7.71 14.03
CA LEU A 87 8.97 -7.06 13.75
C LEU A 87 9.12 -5.85 14.66
N GLU A 88 10.17 -5.83 15.47
CA GLU A 88 10.54 -4.67 16.29
C GLU A 88 11.71 -3.93 15.62
N ASN A 89 11.54 -2.63 15.39
CA ASN A 89 12.54 -1.77 14.76
C ASN A 89 13.47 -1.17 15.83
N HIS A 90 14.77 -1.45 15.74
CA HIS A 90 15.80 -0.89 16.63
C HIS A 90 16.44 0.39 16.10
N GLY A 91 16.03 0.86 14.92
CA GLY A 91 16.54 2.05 14.28
C GLY A 91 17.93 1.85 13.64
N LEU A 92 18.58 2.97 13.33
CA LEU A 92 19.91 3.00 12.74
C LEU A 92 20.96 2.71 13.82
N SER A 93 21.74 1.64 13.63
CA SER A 93 22.92 1.37 14.46
C SER A 93 24.07 2.32 14.12
N HIS A 94 25.06 2.43 15.02
CA HIS A 94 26.33 3.10 14.73
C HIS A 94 27.03 2.57 13.47
N ASP A 95 26.74 1.32 13.08
CA ASP A 95 27.32 0.64 11.93
C ASP A 95 26.62 0.92 10.58
N ALA A 96 25.90 2.04 10.46
CA ALA A 96 25.17 2.46 9.26
C ALA A 96 24.15 1.40 8.73
N THR A 97 23.66 0.54 9.62
CA THR A 97 22.74 -0.56 9.31
C THR A 97 21.50 -0.47 10.19
N TYR A 98 20.32 -0.70 9.61
CA TYR A 98 19.06 -0.78 10.34
C TYR A 98 18.82 -2.21 10.83
N TYR A 99 18.47 -2.38 12.11
CA TYR A 99 18.18 -3.68 12.69
C TYR A 99 16.70 -3.88 13.01
N TYR A 100 16.22 -5.08 12.69
CA TYR A 100 14.88 -5.53 13.05
C TYR A 100 14.95 -6.85 13.80
N SER A 101 14.39 -6.90 15.00
CA SER A 101 14.32 -8.13 15.77
C SER A 101 13.00 -8.85 15.60
N VAL A 102 13.08 -10.17 15.68
CA VAL A 102 11.93 -11.06 15.65
C VAL A 102 12.07 -12.15 16.70
N ALA A 103 11.02 -12.33 17.50
CA ALA A 103 10.90 -13.44 18.43
C ALA A 103 10.42 -14.71 17.70
N LEU A 104 11.18 -15.80 17.84
CA LEU A 104 10.83 -17.11 17.32
C LEU A 104 9.67 -17.70 18.14
N PRO A 105 8.69 -18.38 17.51
CA PRO A 105 7.59 -19.04 18.23
C PRO A 105 8.06 -20.12 19.21
N LYS A 106 9.19 -20.77 18.88
CA LYS A 106 9.84 -21.77 19.71
C LYS A 106 11.33 -21.42 19.78
N ALA A 107 11.86 -21.34 21.00
CA ALA A 107 13.29 -21.20 21.24
C ALA A 107 14.04 -22.40 20.67
N LEU A 108 15.19 -22.14 20.03
CA LEU A 108 16.03 -23.18 19.46
C LEU A 108 17.13 -23.55 20.46
N ASP A 109 17.30 -24.85 20.66
CA ASP A 109 18.45 -25.38 21.39
C ASP A 109 19.68 -25.41 20.47
N LYS A 110 20.86 -25.59 21.05
CA LYS A 110 22.12 -25.67 20.32
C LYS A 110 22.03 -26.68 19.18
N ASP A 111 22.56 -26.29 18.01
CA ASP A 111 22.56 -27.03 16.76
C ASP A 111 21.20 -27.25 16.09
N GLN A 112 20.09 -26.80 16.69
CA GLN A 112 18.79 -26.79 15.99
C GLN A 112 18.77 -25.73 14.89
N THR A 113 17.97 -25.99 13.86
CA THR A 113 17.86 -25.14 12.68
C THR A 113 16.43 -24.64 12.48
N ALA A 114 16.32 -23.43 11.93
CA ALA A 114 15.05 -22.86 11.48
C ALA A 114 15.25 -22.15 10.14
N SER A 115 14.15 -21.96 9.41
CA SER A 115 14.16 -21.24 8.13
C SER A 115 13.25 -20.03 8.27
N LEU A 116 13.85 -18.84 8.26
CA LEU A 116 13.18 -17.55 8.38
C LEU A 116 13.07 -16.92 6.99
N VAL A 117 11.91 -16.38 6.65
CA VAL A 117 11.64 -15.71 5.38
C VAL A 117 11.28 -14.27 5.68
N LEU A 118 12.08 -13.34 5.14
CA LEU A 118 11.83 -11.91 5.17
C LEU A 118 11.35 -11.48 3.79
N GLU A 119 10.08 -11.07 3.68
CA GLU A 119 9.49 -10.48 2.49
C GLU A 119 9.50 -8.96 2.62
N THR A 120 10.11 -8.27 1.67
CA THR A 120 10.07 -6.81 1.55
C THR A 120 9.54 -6.39 0.19
N VAL A 121 8.83 -5.26 0.14
CA VAL A 121 8.43 -4.60 -1.11
C VAL A 121 9.06 -3.22 -1.14
N GLN A 122 9.87 -2.97 -2.16
CA GLN A 122 10.54 -1.70 -2.37
C GLN A 122 9.75 -0.86 -3.38
N ALA A 123 9.38 0.36 -2.99
CA ALA A 123 8.75 1.34 -3.88
C ALA A 123 9.81 2.17 -4.59
N HIS A 124 9.58 2.47 -5.87
CA HIS A 124 10.44 3.32 -6.70
C HIS A 124 11.92 2.92 -6.73
N ALA A 125 12.22 1.64 -6.49
CA ALA A 125 13.60 1.17 -6.45
C ALA A 125 14.18 0.91 -7.86
N ALA A 126 13.32 0.68 -8.85
CA ALA A 126 13.68 0.64 -10.26
C ALA A 126 13.28 1.93 -10.96
N TYR A 127 14.06 2.34 -11.96
CA TYR A 127 13.84 3.58 -12.72
C TYR A 127 14.12 3.38 -14.22
N PRO A 128 13.50 4.19 -15.10
CA PRO A 128 13.69 4.06 -16.54
C PRO A 128 15.13 4.38 -16.97
N PHE A 129 15.67 3.52 -17.83
CA PHE A 129 16.99 3.71 -18.43
C PHE A 129 16.95 3.24 -19.90
N PRO A 130 17.10 4.13 -20.91
CA PRO A 130 17.27 5.57 -20.80
C PRO A 130 16.07 6.28 -20.12
N PRO A 131 16.28 7.49 -19.57
CA PRO A 131 15.21 8.24 -18.91
C PRO A 131 14.15 8.79 -19.88
N GLU A 132 14.45 8.79 -21.19
CA GLU A 132 13.56 9.23 -22.25
C GLU A 132 13.46 8.16 -23.34
N ALA A 133 12.26 7.97 -23.90
CA ALA A 133 11.96 7.00 -24.94
C ALA A 133 11.00 7.62 -25.97
N ALA A 134 11.22 7.34 -27.26
CA ALA A 134 10.27 7.69 -28.31
C ALA A 134 8.98 6.87 -28.19
N GLN A 135 7.94 7.27 -28.91
CA GLN A 135 6.61 6.64 -28.83
C GLN A 135 6.59 5.19 -29.32
N ASP A 136 7.53 4.78 -30.17
CA ASP A 136 7.72 3.41 -30.67
C ASP A 136 8.82 2.62 -29.95
N ASP A 137 9.57 3.28 -29.06
CA ASP A 137 10.67 2.65 -28.33
C ASP A 137 10.17 1.60 -27.33
N ARG A 138 10.99 0.58 -27.12
CA ARG A 138 10.80 -0.36 -26.02
C ARG A 138 11.24 0.28 -24.71
N GLN A 139 10.60 -0.14 -23.63
CA GLN A 139 10.99 0.28 -22.28
C GLN A 139 11.94 -0.70 -21.64
N ALA A 140 12.96 -0.15 -21.02
CA ALA A 140 13.86 -0.86 -20.13
C ALA A 140 14.03 -0.10 -18.82
N LEU A 141 14.25 -0.86 -17.76
CA LEU A 141 14.41 -0.36 -16.41
C LEU A 141 15.77 -0.77 -15.86
N LYS A 142 16.26 0.03 -14.93
CA LYS A 142 17.48 -0.22 -14.19
C LYS A 142 17.15 -0.31 -12.70
N TYR A 143 17.69 -1.32 -12.05
CA TYR A 143 17.60 -1.52 -10.61
C TYR A 143 18.99 -1.57 -10.01
N ASP A 144 19.24 -0.72 -9.02
CA ASP A 144 20.53 -0.60 -8.34
C ASP A 144 20.43 -1.17 -6.93
N THR A 145 21.33 -2.07 -6.57
CA THR A 145 21.37 -2.68 -5.23
C THR A 145 22.82 -3.01 -4.84
N ASP A 146 23.00 -3.52 -3.64
CA ASP A 146 24.29 -3.95 -3.14
C ASP A 146 24.49 -5.46 -3.38
N LEU A 147 25.76 -5.87 -3.53
CA LEU A 147 26.12 -7.24 -3.91
C LEU A 147 25.85 -8.26 -2.79
N PHE A 148 26.08 -7.90 -1.53
CA PHE A 148 25.94 -8.78 -0.38
C PHE A 148 24.71 -8.44 0.46
N VAL A 149 24.07 -9.47 1.00
CA VAL A 149 23.01 -9.37 2.01
C VAL A 149 23.70 -9.17 3.35
N LEU A 150 23.44 -8.03 4.00
CA LEU A 150 24.06 -7.76 5.30
C LEU A 150 23.44 -8.63 6.39
N SER A 151 24.27 -9.11 7.32
CA SER A 151 23.84 -9.86 8.49
C SER A 151 24.80 -9.67 9.66
N PRO A 152 24.31 -9.59 10.91
CA PRO A 152 25.16 -9.58 12.10
C PRO A 152 25.77 -10.95 12.41
N TYR A 153 25.33 -11.99 11.70
CA TYR A 153 25.79 -13.36 11.90
C TYR A 153 26.71 -13.80 10.75
N LYS A 154 27.63 -14.71 11.06
CA LYS A 154 28.44 -15.39 10.05
C LYS A 154 27.52 -16.13 9.08
N SER A 155 27.80 -16.04 7.78
CA SER A 155 27.01 -16.69 6.73
C SER A 155 27.86 -17.68 5.93
N LEU A 156 27.55 -18.97 6.05
CA LEU A 156 28.29 -20.04 5.37
C LEU A 156 28.11 -20.00 3.86
N THR A 157 26.88 -19.77 3.39
CA THR A 157 26.58 -19.65 1.96
C THR A 157 25.57 -18.54 1.72
N GLN A 158 25.80 -17.74 0.69
CA GLN A 158 24.88 -16.69 0.27
C GLN A 158 24.67 -16.76 -1.25
N THR A 159 23.43 -16.63 -1.69
CA THR A 159 23.07 -16.58 -3.12
C THR A 159 22.00 -15.54 -3.34
N ILE A 160 22.17 -14.71 -4.36
CA ILE A 160 21.18 -13.69 -4.76
C ILE A 160 20.72 -14.00 -6.16
N ARG A 161 19.41 -14.06 -6.36
CA ARG A 161 18.78 -14.32 -7.65
C ARG A 161 17.87 -13.16 -7.99
N PHE A 162 18.06 -12.58 -9.16
CA PHE A 162 17.17 -11.58 -9.72
C PHE A 162 16.37 -12.22 -10.83
N ASN A 163 15.05 -12.09 -10.76
CA ASN A 163 14.12 -12.59 -11.75
C ASN A 163 13.37 -11.43 -12.40
N THR A 164 13.09 -11.58 -13.68
CA THR A 164 12.22 -10.70 -14.45
C THR A 164 11.03 -11.53 -14.90
N VAL A 165 9.81 -11.13 -14.52
CA VAL A 165 8.60 -11.90 -14.83
C VAL A 165 8.26 -11.73 -16.31
N GLY A 166 8.69 -12.69 -17.13
CA GLY A 166 8.34 -12.74 -18.56
C GLY A 166 9.17 -11.84 -19.49
N PHE A 167 10.18 -11.14 -18.98
CA PHE A 167 11.03 -10.24 -19.77
C PHE A 167 12.51 -10.62 -19.71
N PRO A 168 13.31 -10.34 -20.74
CA PRO A 168 14.73 -10.63 -20.73
C PRO A 168 15.53 -9.61 -19.90
N ILE A 169 16.58 -10.10 -19.23
CA ILE A 169 17.64 -9.25 -18.69
C ILE A 169 18.55 -8.83 -19.84
N LEU A 170 18.70 -7.52 -20.04
CA LEU A 170 19.48 -6.92 -21.11
C LEU A 170 20.95 -6.81 -20.74
N GLY A 171 21.25 -6.48 -19.49
CA GLY A 171 22.62 -6.33 -19.00
C GLY A 171 22.70 -6.29 -17.47
N TYR A 172 23.91 -6.40 -16.95
CA TYR A 172 24.17 -6.29 -15.51
C TYR A 172 25.60 -5.82 -15.28
N THR A 173 25.85 -5.18 -14.14
CA THR A 173 27.20 -4.82 -13.70
C THR A 173 27.95 -6.10 -13.32
N GLN A 174 29.13 -6.32 -13.91
CA GLN A 174 30.04 -7.37 -13.49
C GLN A 174 30.90 -6.86 -12.33
N PRO A 175 30.72 -7.40 -11.10
CA PRO A 175 31.56 -7.03 -9.97
C PRO A 175 33.00 -7.48 -10.21
N LYS A 176 33.98 -6.68 -9.76
CA LYS A 176 35.42 -6.96 -9.95
C LYS A 176 36.03 -7.36 -8.62
N GLU A 177 36.96 -8.31 -8.63
CA GLU A 177 37.75 -8.69 -7.43
C GLU A 177 36.88 -9.00 -6.21
N VAL A 178 35.80 -9.76 -6.41
CA VAL A 178 34.88 -10.12 -5.34
C VAL A 178 35.53 -11.15 -4.43
N ALA A 179 35.67 -10.82 -3.14
CA ALA A 179 36.08 -11.76 -2.11
C ALA A 179 34.97 -12.80 -1.86
N PHE A 180 35.30 -13.92 -1.19
CA PHE A 180 34.33 -14.95 -0.78
C PHE A 180 33.70 -15.77 -1.93
N THR A 181 34.32 -15.79 -3.10
CA THR A 181 33.92 -16.68 -4.21
C THR A 181 35.13 -17.32 -4.87
N THR A 182 35.01 -18.61 -5.19
CA THR A 182 36.01 -19.41 -5.93
C THR A 182 35.55 -19.74 -7.35
N GLY A 183 34.36 -19.30 -7.76
CA GLY A 183 33.74 -19.65 -9.03
C GLY A 183 33.13 -18.47 -9.78
N THR A 184 32.20 -18.76 -10.69
CA THR A 184 31.50 -17.75 -11.49
C THR A 184 30.72 -16.79 -10.58
N ILE A 185 31.06 -15.50 -10.63
CA ILE A 185 30.43 -14.45 -9.80
C ILE A 185 28.96 -14.26 -10.18
N ALA A 186 28.65 -14.28 -11.48
CA ALA A 186 27.31 -14.04 -12.00
C ALA A 186 26.98 -15.02 -13.14
N ALA A 187 25.85 -15.72 -13.03
CA ALA A 187 25.38 -16.67 -14.03
C ALA A 187 23.97 -16.29 -14.52
N LYS A 188 23.82 -16.12 -15.83
CA LYS A 188 22.52 -15.87 -16.46
C LYS A 188 21.78 -17.20 -16.65
N SER A 189 20.48 -17.22 -16.37
CA SER A 189 19.62 -18.36 -16.67
C SER A 189 19.54 -18.61 -18.17
N ASN A 190 19.41 -19.87 -18.58
CA ASN A 190 19.24 -20.29 -19.98
C ASN A 190 18.04 -19.63 -20.64
N SER A 191 16.99 -19.30 -19.87
CA SER A 191 15.78 -18.60 -20.34
C SER A 191 15.95 -17.09 -20.48
N GLY A 192 17.09 -16.51 -20.05
CA GLY A 192 17.40 -15.08 -20.14
C GLY A 192 16.68 -14.17 -19.14
N GLY A 193 15.62 -14.64 -18.47
CA GLY A 193 14.81 -13.87 -17.51
C GLY A 193 15.24 -14.00 -16.04
N ALA A 194 16.45 -14.50 -15.77
CA ALA A 194 17.00 -14.51 -14.43
C ALA A 194 18.53 -14.43 -14.44
N ILE A 195 19.10 -13.84 -13.40
CA ILE A 195 20.53 -13.81 -13.14
C ILE A 195 20.80 -14.14 -11.68
N VAL A 196 21.81 -14.95 -11.44
CA VAL A 196 22.21 -15.40 -10.11
C VAL A 196 23.61 -14.88 -9.81
N PHE A 197 23.77 -14.22 -8.67
CA PHE A 197 25.05 -13.84 -8.10
C PHE A 197 25.43 -14.78 -6.95
N GLY A 198 26.69 -15.20 -6.94
CA GLY A 198 27.20 -16.23 -6.05
C GLY A 198 27.11 -17.65 -6.64
N PRO A 199 27.36 -18.70 -5.84
CA PRO A 199 27.38 -18.67 -4.38
C PRO A 199 28.61 -17.97 -3.79
N PHE A 200 28.38 -17.20 -2.73
CA PHE A 200 29.43 -16.66 -1.88
C PHE A 200 29.55 -17.53 -0.63
N SER A 201 30.77 -17.86 -0.22
CA SER A 201 31.05 -18.82 0.85
C SER A 201 31.80 -18.18 2.01
N ASP A 202 31.48 -18.58 3.23
CA ASP A 202 32.15 -18.20 4.47
C ASP A 202 32.28 -16.67 4.68
N LEU A 203 31.17 -15.94 4.55
CA LEU A 203 31.15 -14.52 4.85
C LEU A 203 31.20 -14.30 6.37
N PRO A 204 32.08 -13.41 6.86
CA PRO A 204 32.04 -12.96 8.25
C PRO A 204 30.75 -12.15 8.52
N PRO A 205 30.46 -11.82 9.79
CA PRO A 205 29.46 -10.81 10.12
C PRO A 205 29.67 -9.56 9.26
N SER A 206 28.66 -9.21 8.45
CA SER A 206 28.77 -8.22 7.38
C SER A 206 28.06 -6.91 7.68
N SER A 207 27.23 -6.85 8.73
CA SER A 207 26.54 -5.62 9.18
C SER A 207 27.44 -4.70 10.01
N ASN A 208 28.67 -4.46 9.56
CA ASN A 208 29.61 -3.51 10.14
C ASN A 208 30.21 -2.61 9.06
N THR A 209 30.63 -1.40 9.46
CA THR A 209 31.20 -0.39 8.55
C THR A 209 32.43 -0.89 7.81
N ASP A 210 33.31 -1.62 8.48
CA ASP A 210 34.55 -2.15 7.88
C ASP A 210 34.27 -3.10 6.70
N PHE A 211 33.31 -4.01 6.85
CA PHE A 211 32.90 -4.91 5.79
C PHE A 211 32.24 -4.15 4.64
N ILE A 212 31.34 -3.21 4.96
CA ILE A 212 30.63 -2.42 3.97
C ILE A 212 31.62 -1.63 3.11
N GLU A 213 32.59 -0.94 3.72
CA GLU A 213 33.56 -0.13 2.99
C GLU A 213 34.55 -0.95 2.16
N LYS A 214 35.00 -2.11 2.68
CA LYS A 214 36.04 -2.93 2.01
C LYS A 214 35.49 -3.89 0.97
N HIS A 215 34.31 -4.45 1.20
CA HIS A 215 33.81 -5.60 0.43
C HIS A 215 32.51 -5.33 -0.32
N GLN A 216 31.68 -4.39 0.14
CA GLN A 216 30.41 -4.15 -0.54
C GLN A 216 30.62 -3.45 -1.88
N GLN A 217 29.96 -3.95 -2.93
CA GLN A 217 29.97 -3.35 -4.26
C GLN A 217 28.55 -3.09 -4.74
N LYS A 218 28.36 -1.96 -5.41
CA LYS A 218 27.08 -1.63 -6.05
C LYS A 218 26.93 -2.39 -7.35
N ILE A 219 25.80 -3.08 -7.51
CA ILE A 219 25.41 -3.77 -8.73
C ILE A 219 24.18 -3.13 -9.33
N SER A 220 24.15 -3.10 -10.66
CA SER A 220 23.01 -2.63 -11.42
C SER A 220 22.52 -3.73 -12.33
N ILE A 221 21.21 -3.90 -12.43
CA ILE A 221 20.58 -4.85 -13.34
C ILE A 221 19.71 -4.07 -14.30
N PHE A 222 19.90 -4.36 -15.58
CA PHE A 222 19.22 -3.72 -16.69
C PHE A 222 18.34 -4.73 -17.39
N TYR A 223 17.04 -4.45 -17.50
CA TYR A 223 16.06 -5.41 -17.99
C TYR A 223 14.95 -4.72 -18.80
N GLU A 224 14.37 -5.45 -19.74
CA GLU A 224 13.20 -5.00 -20.48
C GLU A 224 11.97 -5.08 -19.57
N PHE A 225 11.04 -4.13 -19.68
CA PHE A 225 9.79 -4.15 -18.94
C PHE A 225 8.64 -3.81 -19.88
N GLY A 226 7.74 -4.77 -20.09
CA GLY A 226 6.69 -4.71 -21.10
C GLY A 226 5.35 -4.17 -20.61
N PHE A 227 5.31 -3.45 -19.49
CA PHE A 227 4.10 -2.85 -18.95
C PHE A 227 4.32 -1.37 -18.61
N PRO A 228 3.26 -0.54 -18.61
CA PRO A 228 3.39 0.85 -18.18
C PRO A 228 3.76 0.88 -16.70
N MET A 229 4.70 1.77 -16.35
CA MET A 229 5.16 1.91 -14.97
C MET A 229 4.26 2.93 -14.26
N LEU A 230 3.23 2.46 -13.57
CA LEU A 230 2.22 3.32 -12.96
C LEU A 230 2.60 3.71 -11.53
N ALA A 231 2.29 4.93 -11.14
CA ALA A 231 2.37 5.37 -9.75
C ALA A 231 1.27 6.40 -9.48
N ILE A 232 0.79 6.42 -8.24
CA ILE A 232 -0.23 7.38 -7.79
C ILE A 232 0.45 8.31 -6.80
N ARG A 233 0.50 9.59 -7.18
CA ARG A 233 1.11 10.62 -6.34
C ARG A 233 0.27 10.89 -5.09
N SER A 234 -1.04 11.02 -5.29
CA SER A 234 -1.99 11.29 -4.22
C SER A 234 -3.28 10.50 -4.46
N LEU A 235 -3.69 9.76 -3.44
CA LEU A 235 -5.01 9.14 -3.35
C LEU A 235 -5.77 9.76 -2.18
N ARG A 236 -6.88 10.45 -2.46
CA ARG A 236 -7.78 10.94 -1.42
C ARG A 236 -9.09 10.18 -1.50
N ARG A 237 -9.27 9.26 -0.56
CA ARG A 237 -10.49 8.48 -0.40
C ARG A 237 -11.41 9.16 0.59
N ALA A 238 -12.64 9.45 0.19
CA ALA A 238 -13.73 9.83 1.08
C ALA A 238 -14.75 8.70 1.15
N VAL A 239 -15.12 8.33 2.37
CA VAL A 239 -16.13 7.32 2.70
C VAL A 239 -17.25 8.03 3.43
N GLU A 240 -18.41 8.20 2.80
CA GLU A 240 -19.59 8.78 3.44
C GLU A 240 -20.59 7.69 3.80
N ILE A 241 -20.95 7.63 5.09
CA ILE A 241 -21.90 6.66 5.62
C ILE A 241 -23.24 7.34 5.87
N SER A 242 -24.31 6.84 5.24
CA SER A 242 -25.67 7.36 5.38
C SER A 242 -26.66 6.28 5.80
N HIS A 243 -27.17 6.39 7.03
CA HIS A 243 -28.23 5.52 7.53
C HIS A 243 -29.60 5.88 6.96
N TRP A 244 -29.83 7.16 6.65
CA TRP A 244 -31.09 7.63 6.05
C TRP A 244 -31.32 7.02 4.66
N GLY A 245 -30.25 6.90 3.86
CA GLY A 245 -30.31 6.27 2.53
C GLY A 245 -29.92 4.80 2.51
N ALA A 246 -29.58 4.20 3.67
CA ALA A 246 -28.96 2.87 3.78
C ALA A 246 -27.79 2.67 2.78
N ASN A 247 -26.98 3.71 2.59
CA ASN A 247 -25.96 3.80 1.55
C ASN A 247 -24.58 4.09 2.14
N LEU A 248 -23.57 3.48 1.52
CA LEU A 248 -22.16 3.78 1.70
C LEU A 248 -21.63 4.30 0.37
N ASN A 249 -21.24 5.57 0.34
CA ASN A 249 -20.60 6.18 -0.82
C ASN A 249 -19.08 6.19 -0.63
N ILE A 250 -18.34 5.74 -1.64
CA ILE A 250 -16.88 5.84 -1.69
C ILE A 250 -16.51 6.71 -2.88
N GLN A 251 -15.64 7.68 -2.66
CA GLN A 251 -15.07 8.55 -3.68
C GLN A 251 -13.56 8.59 -3.54
N ASP A 252 -12.85 8.19 -4.59
CA ASP A 252 -11.40 8.26 -4.72
C ASP A 252 -11.03 9.40 -5.69
N GLU A 253 -10.35 10.43 -5.19
CA GLU A 253 -9.64 11.40 -6.02
C GLU A 253 -8.21 10.89 -6.23
N ILE A 254 -7.83 10.66 -7.49
CA ILE A 254 -6.60 9.96 -7.86
C ILE A 254 -5.76 10.83 -8.79
N ASP A 255 -4.53 11.09 -8.38
CA ASP A 255 -3.49 11.69 -9.22
C ASP A 255 -2.56 10.60 -9.75
N LEU A 256 -2.97 9.96 -10.85
CA LEU A 256 -2.19 8.92 -11.53
C LEU A 256 -1.11 9.56 -12.39
N TYR A 257 0.07 8.95 -12.45
CA TYR A 257 1.06 9.29 -13.46
C TYR A 257 1.84 8.06 -13.92
N ASN A 258 2.40 8.15 -15.12
CA ASN A 258 3.27 7.11 -15.67
C ASN A 258 4.73 7.45 -15.33
N ALA A 259 5.32 6.69 -14.41
CA ALA A 259 6.70 6.79 -13.96
C ALA A 259 7.72 6.19 -14.94
N GLY A 260 7.27 5.70 -16.10
CA GLY A 260 8.12 5.19 -17.17
C GLY A 260 8.99 6.27 -17.83
N PRO A 261 9.77 5.90 -18.86
CA PRO A 261 10.65 6.84 -19.55
C PRO A 261 9.85 7.98 -20.17
N LYS A 262 10.30 9.23 -19.98
CA LYS A 262 9.62 10.40 -20.51
C LYS A 262 9.56 10.34 -22.03
N LEU A 263 8.46 10.82 -22.61
CA LEU A 263 8.34 10.89 -24.06
C LEU A 263 9.46 11.75 -24.65
N LYS A 264 10.27 11.13 -25.51
CA LYS A 264 11.28 11.80 -26.32
C LYS A 264 10.63 12.37 -27.57
N GLY A 265 10.77 13.67 -27.78
CA GLY A 265 10.17 14.36 -28.92
C GLY A 265 8.71 14.73 -28.68
N GLN A 266 7.85 14.49 -29.67
CA GLN A 266 6.44 14.89 -29.64
C GLN A 266 5.51 13.68 -29.79
N PHE A 267 4.31 13.80 -29.22
CA PHE A 267 3.27 12.79 -29.41
C PHE A 267 2.73 12.84 -30.85
N SER A 268 2.71 11.69 -31.51
CA SER A 268 2.14 11.53 -32.85
C SER A 268 0.86 10.71 -32.77
N ARG A 269 -0.28 11.37 -32.97
CA ARG A 269 -1.60 10.70 -33.00
C ARG A 269 -1.69 9.66 -34.12
N LEU A 270 -1.10 9.96 -35.28
CA LEU A 270 -1.06 9.05 -36.42
C LEU A 270 -0.31 7.76 -36.04
N GLU A 271 0.87 7.91 -35.45
CA GLU A 271 1.68 6.77 -35.02
C GLU A 271 0.97 5.93 -33.96
N HIS A 272 0.33 6.59 -32.98
CA HIS A 272 -0.44 5.91 -31.94
C HIS A 272 -1.58 5.09 -32.57
N GLN A 273 -2.32 5.68 -33.50
CA GLN A 273 -3.41 5.00 -34.20
C GLN A 273 -2.90 3.84 -35.06
N THR A 274 -1.78 4.01 -35.74
CA THR A 274 -1.14 2.93 -36.52
C THR A 274 -0.69 1.78 -35.61
N GLN A 275 -0.08 2.07 -34.46
CA GLN A 275 0.31 1.07 -33.47
C GLN A 275 -0.91 0.32 -32.90
N VAL A 276 -1.99 1.03 -32.57
CA VAL A 276 -3.25 0.42 -32.12
C VAL A 276 -3.81 -0.51 -33.21
N TYR A 277 -3.89 -0.04 -34.46
CA TYR A 277 -4.39 -0.83 -35.59
C TYR A 277 -3.54 -2.09 -35.84
N GLN A 278 -2.22 -1.97 -35.75
CA GLN A 278 -1.28 -3.07 -35.92
C GLN A 278 -1.15 -3.96 -34.68
N HIS A 279 -1.82 -3.64 -33.57
CA HIS A 279 -1.68 -4.32 -32.28
C HIS A 279 -0.22 -4.34 -31.78
N ARG A 280 0.52 -3.25 -32.04
CA ARG A 280 1.92 -3.02 -31.67
C ARG A 280 2.06 -1.77 -30.81
N GLN A 281 1.20 -1.63 -29.81
CA GLN A 281 1.30 -0.53 -28.85
C GLN A 281 2.61 -0.65 -28.07
N ALA A 282 3.31 0.46 -27.92
CA ALA A 282 4.51 0.46 -27.10
C ALA A 282 4.14 0.17 -25.63
N PRO A 283 4.91 -0.70 -24.94
CA PRO A 283 4.55 -1.21 -23.62
C PRO A 283 4.49 -0.12 -22.54
N HIS A 284 5.20 0.99 -22.76
CA HIS A 284 5.30 2.10 -21.83
C HIS A 284 4.11 3.07 -21.91
N VAL A 285 3.12 2.81 -22.76
CA VAL A 285 1.94 3.66 -22.96
C VAL A 285 0.73 3.01 -22.30
N LEU A 286 0.09 3.74 -21.39
CA LEU A 286 -1.17 3.30 -20.79
C LEU A 286 -2.35 3.80 -21.63
N THR A 287 -3.14 2.86 -22.16
CA THR A 287 -4.34 3.15 -22.95
C THR A 287 -5.64 2.82 -22.22
N GLU A 288 -5.61 1.82 -21.34
CA GLU A 288 -6.76 1.32 -20.59
C GLU A 288 -6.32 0.84 -19.20
N LEU A 289 -7.20 1.02 -18.21
CA LEU A 289 -7.05 0.57 -16.84
C LEU A 289 -8.20 -0.35 -16.49
N ALA A 290 -7.89 -1.47 -15.82
CA ALA A 290 -8.90 -2.38 -15.30
C ALA A 290 -8.79 -2.40 -13.77
N LEU A 291 -9.85 -1.97 -13.09
CA LEU A 291 -9.92 -1.89 -11.63
C LEU A 291 -10.90 -2.92 -11.10
N GLN A 292 -10.50 -3.59 -10.01
CA GLN A 292 -11.38 -4.46 -9.25
C GLN A 292 -12.03 -3.65 -8.14
N LEU A 293 -13.36 -3.56 -8.20
CA LEU A 293 -14.18 -2.87 -7.20
C LEU A 293 -14.99 -3.90 -6.40
N PRO A 294 -15.53 -3.52 -5.22
CA PRO A 294 -16.39 -4.42 -4.45
C PRO A 294 -17.59 -4.96 -5.26
N ALA A 295 -18.10 -6.12 -4.85
CA ALA A 295 -19.37 -6.62 -5.38
C ALA A 295 -20.55 -5.78 -4.86
N GLY A 296 -21.68 -5.81 -5.56
CA GLY A 296 -22.91 -5.11 -5.13
C GLY A 296 -22.90 -3.59 -5.31
N ILE A 297 -21.83 -3.04 -5.90
CA ILE A 297 -21.76 -1.59 -6.15
C ILE A 297 -22.74 -1.17 -7.24
N HIS A 298 -23.19 0.07 -7.16
CA HIS A 298 -24.03 0.71 -8.16
C HIS A 298 -23.70 2.20 -8.27
N SER A 299 -24.33 2.90 -9.22
CA SER A 299 -24.17 4.35 -9.42
C SER A 299 -22.70 4.80 -9.55
N ALA A 300 -21.84 3.99 -10.17
CA ALA A 300 -20.45 4.36 -10.36
C ALA A 300 -20.33 5.59 -11.28
N TYR A 301 -19.48 6.54 -10.89
CA TYR A 301 -19.18 7.73 -11.67
C TYR A 301 -17.68 7.89 -11.84
N TYR A 302 -17.30 8.36 -13.02
CA TYR A 302 -15.92 8.57 -13.42
C TYR A 302 -15.83 9.87 -14.21
N TYR A 303 -15.16 10.86 -13.63
CA TYR A 303 -14.97 12.16 -14.25
C TYR A 303 -13.56 12.67 -13.98
N ASP A 304 -13.06 13.53 -14.84
CA ASP A 304 -11.81 14.25 -14.61
C ASP A 304 -12.09 15.70 -14.24
N THR A 305 -11.02 16.47 -14.07
CA THR A 305 -11.09 17.88 -13.64
C THR A 305 -11.97 18.77 -14.53
N ILE A 306 -12.23 18.35 -15.78
CA ILE A 306 -13.02 19.10 -16.76
C ILE A 306 -14.37 18.42 -17.09
N GLY A 307 -14.76 17.39 -16.33
CA GLY A 307 -16.09 16.78 -16.38
C GLY A 307 -16.10 15.31 -16.73
N ASN A 308 -17.28 14.81 -17.09
CA ASN A 308 -17.52 13.38 -17.25
C ASN A 308 -16.67 12.75 -18.37
N VAL A 309 -16.19 11.53 -18.13
CA VAL A 309 -15.45 10.74 -19.11
C VAL A 309 -16.27 9.49 -19.43
N SER A 310 -16.88 9.47 -20.61
CA SER A 310 -17.82 8.40 -21.00
C SER A 310 -17.14 7.09 -21.41
N THR A 311 -15.82 7.07 -21.53
CA THR A 311 -15.05 5.89 -21.95
C THR A 311 -14.73 4.98 -20.77
N SER A 312 -15.79 4.47 -20.13
CA SER A 312 -15.73 3.51 -19.02
C SER A 312 -16.75 2.39 -19.20
N HIS A 313 -16.45 1.20 -18.72
CA HIS A 313 -17.35 0.05 -18.78
C HIS A 313 -17.30 -0.73 -17.47
N LEU A 314 -18.44 -0.80 -16.77
CA LEU A 314 -18.58 -1.47 -15.49
C LEU A 314 -19.29 -2.82 -15.66
N ARG A 315 -18.68 -3.89 -15.17
CA ARG A 315 -19.27 -5.22 -15.06
C ARG A 315 -19.47 -5.53 -13.58
N ILE A 316 -20.72 -5.48 -13.12
CA ILE A 316 -21.08 -5.62 -11.71
C ILE A 316 -21.09 -7.11 -11.32
N ALA A 317 -20.44 -7.44 -10.21
CA ALA A 317 -20.63 -8.72 -9.55
C ALA A 317 -21.74 -8.61 -8.49
N PRO A 318 -22.65 -9.60 -8.38
CA PRO A 318 -23.70 -9.57 -7.36
C PRO A 318 -23.09 -9.66 -5.95
N SER A 319 -23.70 -8.95 -4.99
CA SER A 319 -23.29 -8.96 -3.59
C SER A 319 -23.46 -10.35 -2.96
N ALA A 320 -22.65 -10.67 -1.95
CA ALA A 320 -22.79 -11.92 -1.18
C ALA A 320 -24.17 -12.02 -0.50
N SER A 321 -24.72 -10.88 -0.03
CA SER A 321 -26.06 -10.81 0.56
C SER A 321 -27.18 -11.12 -0.45
N GLN A 322 -26.91 -10.99 -1.75
CA GLN A 322 -27.84 -11.21 -2.85
C GLN A 322 -27.56 -12.53 -3.61
N GLY A 323 -26.89 -13.50 -2.96
CA GLY A 323 -26.59 -14.80 -3.56
C GLY A 323 -25.36 -14.83 -4.48
N GLY A 324 -24.52 -13.78 -4.43
CA GLY A 324 -23.23 -13.75 -5.09
C GLY A 324 -22.23 -14.73 -4.47
N LEU A 325 -21.34 -15.29 -5.31
CA LEU A 325 -20.25 -16.13 -4.83
C LEU A 325 -19.26 -15.27 -4.02
N PRO A 326 -18.82 -15.74 -2.84
CA PRO A 326 -17.86 -15.01 -2.02
C PRO A 326 -16.55 -14.81 -2.79
N GLY A 327 -15.97 -13.61 -2.68
CA GLY A 327 -14.69 -13.27 -3.32
C GLY A 327 -14.79 -12.83 -4.78
N ARG A 328 -16.00 -12.67 -5.37
CA ARG A 328 -16.14 -11.99 -6.65
C ARG A 328 -16.06 -10.47 -6.48
N SER A 329 -15.36 -9.82 -7.40
CA SER A 329 -15.26 -8.36 -7.51
C SER A 329 -15.96 -7.87 -8.78
N SER A 330 -16.48 -6.65 -8.75
CA SER A 330 -16.92 -5.95 -9.96
C SER A 330 -15.69 -5.50 -10.75
N LEU A 331 -15.75 -5.50 -12.08
CA LEU A 331 -14.65 -5.08 -12.95
C LEU A 331 -15.02 -3.75 -13.61
N LEU A 332 -14.22 -2.72 -13.40
CA LEU A 332 -14.35 -1.42 -14.04
C LEU A 332 -13.20 -1.20 -15.01
N GLU A 333 -13.52 -1.17 -16.31
CA GLU A 333 -12.59 -0.84 -17.39
C GLU A 333 -12.69 0.67 -17.65
N LEU A 334 -11.57 1.40 -17.52
CA LEU A 334 -11.48 2.85 -17.70
C LEU A 334 -10.49 3.16 -18.82
N ARG A 335 -10.89 4.06 -19.72
CA ARG A 335 -9.98 4.65 -20.70
C ARG A 335 -9.86 6.14 -20.42
N PRO A 336 -8.66 6.63 -20.07
CA PRO A 336 -8.39 8.06 -19.96
C PRO A 336 -8.64 8.79 -21.29
N ARG A 337 -8.84 10.12 -21.24
CA ARG A 337 -9.10 10.94 -22.45
C ARG A 337 -7.96 10.91 -23.47
N TYR A 338 -6.74 10.70 -22.99
CA TYR A 338 -5.53 10.59 -23.78
C TYR A 338 -4.69 9.41 -23.26
N PRO A 339 -3.88 8.77 -24.11
CA PRO A 339 -2.94 7.75 -23.64
C PRO A 339 -1.93 8.39 -22.68
N LEU A 340 -1.60 7.73 -21.56
CA LEU A 340 -0.56 8.23 -20.65
C LEU A 340 0.78 7.66 -21.08
N LEU A 341 1.59 8.48 -21.73
CA LEU A 341 3.00 8.20 -21.98
C LEU A 341 3.83 8.52 -20.73
N GLY A 342 5.09 8.07 -20.68
CA GLY A 342 5.93 8.31 -19.50
C GLY A 342 6.11 9.81 -19.23
N GLY A 343 6.05 10.15 -17.95
CA GLY A 343 6.05 11.52 -17.44
C GLY A 343 4.69 12.22 -17.49
N TRP A 344 3.67 11.67 -18.14
CA TRP A 344 2.33 12.26 -18.16
C TRP A 344 1.54 11.86 -16.92
N ASN A 345 0.68 12.77 -16.47
CA ASN A 345 -0.24 12.58 -15.37
C ASN A 345 -1.69 12.59 -15.86
N TYR A 346 -2.58 12.01 -15.07
CA TYR A 346 -4.01 12.00 -15.27
C TYR A 346 -4.72 12.03 -13.91
N SER A 347 -5.32 13.17 -13.60
CA SER A 347 -6.08 13.38 -12.36
C SER A 347 -7.56 13.15 -12.62
N PHE A 348 -8.15 12.22 -11.88
CA PHE A 348 -9.57 11.88 -12.04
C PHE A 348 -10.20 11.52 -10.71
N THR A 349 -11.54 11.58 -10.67
CA THR A 349 -12.33 11.11 -9.55
C THR A 349 -13.11 9.88 -9.97
N LEU A 350 -13.02 8.83 -9.16
CA LEU A 350 -13.79 7.62 -9.27
C LEU A 350 -14.62 7.46 -8.00
N GLY A 351 -15.93 7.33 -8.13
CA GLY A 351 -16.76 7.01 -6.98
C GLY A 351 -17.89 6.05 -7.32
N TRP A 352 -18.45 5.44 -6.29
CA TRP A 352 -19.55 4.49 -6.40
C TRP A 352 -20.33 4.42 -5.08
N ASP A 353 -21.57 3.95 -5.20
CA ASP A 353 -22.44 3.66 -4.08
C ASP A 353 -22.50 2.15 -3.82
N SER A 354 -22.79 1.81 -2.58
CA SER A 354 -22.97 0.43 -2.14
C SER A 354 -23.98 0.38 -1.00
N HIS A 355 -24.75 -0.71 -0.94
CA HIS A 355 -25.68 -0.90 0.17
C HIS A 355 -24.92 -0.97 1.49
N LEU A 356 -25.32 -0.15 2.47
CA LEU A 356 -24.62 -0.09 3.77
C LEU A 356 -24.57 -1.45 4.47
N GLY A 357 -25.62 -2.28 4.29
CA GLY A 357 -25.69 -3.63 4.86
C GLY A 357 -24.62 -4.61 4.36
N ASP A 358 -23.97 -4.33 3.23
CA ASP A 358 -22.88 -5.18 2.72
C ASP A 358 -21.54 -4.88 3.42
N HIS A 359 -21.43 -3.72 4.06
CA HIS A 359 -20.22 -3.22 4.73
C HIS A 359 -20.37 -3.05 6.24
N ALA A 360 -21.61 -2.99 6.73
CA ALA A 360 -21.94 -2.70 8.11
C ALA A 360 -22.47 -3.94 8.85
N GLY A 361 -21.93 -4.17 10.04
CA GLY A 361 -22.47 -5.10 11.04
C GLY A 361 -23.10 -4.36 12.22
N TRP A 362 -23.99 -5.04 12.94
CA TRP A 362 -24.55 -4.57 14.20
C TRP A 362 -24.01 -5.42 15.35
N ASP A 363 -23.33 -4.77 16.30
CA ASP A 363 -22.93 -5.37 17.57
C ASP A 363 -24.09 -5.19 18.57
N ALA A 364 -24.86 -6.25 18.76
CA ALA A 364 -26.03 -6.27 19.63
C ALA A 364 -25.67 -6.14 21.12
N GLU A 365 -24.48 -6.59 21.54
CA GLU A 365 -24.06 -6.54 22.95
C GLU A 365 -23.74 -5.11 23.38
N LYS A 366 -23.07 -4.34 22.50
CA LYS A 366 -22.67 -2.96 22.78
C LYS A 366 -23.63 -1.91 22.19
N GLY A 367 -24.59 -2.33 21.37
CA GLY A 367 -25.51 -1.46 20.64
C GLY A 367 -24.78 -0.50 19.70
N ARG A 368 -23.82 -1.02 18.91
CA ARG A 368 -22.95 -0.23 18.03
C ARG A 368 -23.01 -0.73 16.59
N HIS A 369 -22.90 0.19 15.64
CA HIS A 369 -22.66 -0.12 14.24
C HIS A 369 -21.16 -0.25 13.99
N VAL A 370 -20.75 -1.26 13.23
CA VAL A 370 -19.37 -1.47 12.81
C VAL A 370 -19.32 -1.47 11.30
N VAL A 371 -18.58 -0.55 10.69
CA VAL A 371 -18.42 -0.44 9.23
C VAL A 371 -16.99 -0.78 8.85
N GLY A 372 -16.82 -1.67 7.86
CA GLY A 372 -15.52 -2.05 7.32
C GLY A 372 -15.33 -1.58 5.89
N VAL A 373 -14.29 -0.79 5.62
CA VAL A 373 -13.94 -0.33 4.26
C VAL A 373 -12.44 -0.55 3.98
N PRO A 374 -12.07 -1.06 2.78
CA PRO A 374 -10.67 -1.18 2.38
C PRO A 374 -9.94 0.17 2.38
N ILE A 375 -8.64 0.16 2.66
CA ILE A 375 -7.82 1.39 2.67
C ILE A 375 -7.81 2.08 1.30
N MET A 376 -7.67 1.33 0.21
CA MET A 376 -7.56 1.86 -1.16
C MET A 376 -8.18 0.93 -2.20
N THR A 377 -8.39 1.46 -3.41
CA THR A 377 -8.63 0.67 -4.62
C THR A 377 -7.27 0.21 -5.14
N LEU A 378 -7.13 -1.07 -5.47
CA LEU A 378 -5.85 -1.59 -5.94
C LEU A 378 -5.63 -1.20 -7.41
N PHE A 379 -4.47 -0.59 -7.66
CA PHE A 379 -3.94 -0.35 -9.00
C PHE A 379 -2.79 -1.33 -9.23
N GLY A 380 -2.97 -2.28 -10.14
CA GLY A 380 -1.99 -3.33 -10.39
C GLY A 380 -0.61 -2.77 -10.71
N GLY A 381 0.40 -3.16 -9.94
CA GLY A 381 1.79 -2.74 -10.14
C GLY A 381 2.10 -1.27 -9.82
N ALA A 382 1.14 -0.52 -9.26
CA ALA A 382 1.32 0.86 -8.87
C ALA A 382 1.60 1.00 -7.37
N VAL A 383 2.44 1.98 -7.03
CA VAL A 383 2.60 2.46 -5.65
C VAL A 383 1.76 3.71 -5.44
N VAL A 384 1.18 3.84 -4.25
CA VAL A 384 0.48 5.06 -3.82
C VAL A 384 1.39 5.81 -2.85
N GLU A 385 1.98 6.91 -3.30
CA GLU A 385 2.99 7.69 -2.55
C GLU A 385 2.37 8.33 -1.31
N ASP A 386 1.29 9.10 -1.48
CA ASP A 386 0.52 9.69 -0.38
C ASP A 386 -0.94 9.23 -0.46
N ALA A 387 -1.47 8.69 0.64
CA ALA A 387 -2.88 8.32 0.73
C ALA A 387 -3.55 8.97 1.94
N GLU A 388 -4.72 9.56 1.73
CA GLU A 388 -5.57 10.16 2.74
C GLU A 388 -6.94 9.50 2.71
N VAL A 389 -7.32 8.81 3.78
CA VAL A 389 -8.60 8.12 3.90
C VAL A 389 -9.46 8.83 4.93
N LYS A 390 -10.60 9.36 4.47
CA LYS A 390 -11.57 10.14 5.24
C LYS A 390 -12.83 9.32 5.45
N PHE A 391 -13.28 9.20 6.69
CA PHE A 391 -14.57 8.62 7.04
C PHE A 391 -15.50 9.71 7.57
N VAL A 392 -16.55 10.02 6.81
CA VAL A 392 -17.62 10.92 7.18
C VAL A 392 -18.75 10.09 7.80
N LEU A 393 -18.86 10.14 9.11
CA LEU A 393 -19.86 9.38 9.87
C LEU A 393 -21.24 10.07 9.82
N PRO A 394 -22.33 9.35 10.15
CA PRO A 394 -23.65 9.95 10.27
C PRO A 394 -23.67 11.12 11.28
N GLU A 395 -24.56 12.08 11.04
CA GLU A 395 -24.74 13.23 11.93
C GLU A 395 -25.04 12.76 13.37
N ALA A 396 -24.43 13.43 14.35
CA ALA A 396 -24.55 13.13 15.77
C ALA A 396 -24.14 11.69 16.18
N SER A 397 -23.24 11.06 15.41
CA SER A 397 -22.58 9.82 15.84
C SER A 397 -21.75 10.04 17.12
N THR A 398 -21.79 9.07 18.02
CA THR A 398 -21.11 9.08 19.33
C THR A 398 -20.30 7.79 19.53
N ASP A 399 -19.42 7.76 20.54
CA ASP A 399 -18.57 6.60 20.86
C ASP A 399 -17.81 6.03 19.65
N VAL A 400 -17.14 6.90 18.89
CA VAL A 400 -16.38 6.51 17.69
C VAL A 400 -15.08 5.82 18.09
N GLU A 401 -14.96 4.55 17.74
CA GLU A 401 -13.76 3.72 17.90
C GLU A 401 -13.27 3.27 16.52
N VAL A 402 -11.96 3.29 16.31
CA VAL A 402 -11.35 3.01 15.02
C VAL A 402 -10.32 1.90 15.14
N PHE A 403 -10.31 0.99 14.16
CA PHE A 403 -9.42 -0.15 14.08
C PHE A 403 -8.81 -0.21 12.68
N PRO A 404 -7.76 0.58 12.42
CA PRO A 404 -7.03 0.47 11.16
C PRO A 404 -6.22 -0.83 11.14
N PRO A 405 -6.05 -1.47 9.97
CA PRO A 405 -5.32 -2.75 9.85
C PRO A 405 -3.80 -2.53 9.94
N PHE A 406 -3.33 -1.33 9.63
CA PHE A 406 -1.94 -0.89 9.70
C PHE A 406 -1.86 0.46 10.40
N SER A 407 -0.75 0.71 11.09
CA SER A 407 -0.50 1.97 11.77
C SER A 407 -0.41 3.13 10.76
N PRO A 408 -1.28 4.16 10.85
CA PRO A 408 -1.22 5.31 9.96
C PRO A 408 -0.04 6.22 10.32
N SER A 409 0.46 6.98 9.34
CA SER A 409 1.50 8.00 9.57
C SER A 409 0.97 9.19 10.37
N SER A 410 -0.32 9.50 10.22
CA SER A 410 -1.02 10.45 11.06
C SER A 410 -2.50 10.10 11.17
N PHE A 411 -3.09 10.47 12.31
CA PHE A 411 -4.49 10.26 12.63
C PHE A 411 -5.07 11.56 13.17
N SER A 412 -6.22 11.99 12.66
CA SER A 412 -6.93 13.15 13.17
C SER A 412 -8.45 12.97 13.12
N SER A 413 -9.14 13.67 14.02
CA SER A 413 -10.60 13.76 14.05
C SER A 413 -11.02 15.21 13.89
N ALA A 414 -12.04 15.44 13.07
CA ALA A 414 -12.61 16.76 12.82
C ALA A 414 -14.15 16.67 12.75
N MET A 415 -14.80 17.80 12.51
CA MET A 415 -16.22 17.86 12.17
C MET A 415 -16.37 18.30 10.72
N HIS A 416 -17.18 17.58 9.96
CA HIS A 416 -17.55 17.90 8.59
C HIS A 416 -19.01 18.34 8.53
N THR A 417 -19.32 19.37 7.76
CA THR A 417 -20.68 19.88 7.60
C THR A 417 -21.08 19.80 6.15
N THR A 418 -22.15 19.06 5.87
CA THR A 418 -22.75 18.96 4.53
C THR A 418 -24.23 19.38 4.56
N TYR A 419 -24.95 19.14 3.47
CA TYR A 419 -26.35 19.50 3.31
C TYR A 419 -27.24 18.96 4.44
N LEU A 420 -28.10 19.83 4.96
CA LEU A 420 -29.08 19.53 6.01
C LEU A 420 -28.49 19.05 7.34
N ASP A 421 -27.19 19.25 7.57
CA ASP A 421 -26.60 18.97 8.87
C ASP A 421 -26.83 20.16 9.82
N THR A 422 -27.27 19.86 11.05
CA THR A 422 -27.47 20.87 12.12
C THR A 422 -26.34 20.89 13.13
N THR A 423 -25.85 19.70 13.47
CA THR A 423 -24.78 19.49 14.47
C THR A 423 -23.44 19.13 13.84
N GLY A 424 -23.44 18.80 12.55
CA GLY A 424 -22.27 18.32 11.83
C GLY A 424 -22.01 16.83 12.03
N ARG A 425 -21.11 16.31 11.20
CA ARG A 425 -20.74 14.90 11.09
C ARG A 425 -19.34 14.68 11.61
N PRO A 426 -19.12 13.73 12.52
CA PRO A 426 -17.77 13.33 12.90
C PRO A 426 -16.99 12.85 11.68
N LEU A 427 -15.81 13.41 11.49
CA LEU A 427 -14.88 13.07 10.42
C LEU A 427 -13.63 12.45 11.04
N VAL A 428 -13.23 11.28 10.54
CA VAL A 428 -11.97 10.63 10.90
C VAL A 428 -11.06 10.61 9.69
N VAL A 429 -9.80 11.01 9.86
CA VAL A 429 -8.81 11.07 8.79
C VAL A 429 -7.58 10.23 9.13
N PHE A 430 -7.23 9.33 8.23
CA PHE A 430 -6.01 8.54 8.25
C PHE A 430 -5.10 8.99 7.12
N LYS A 431 -3.81 9.17 7.39
CA LYS A 431 -2.81 9.35 6.34
C LYS A 431 -1.85 8.17 6.32
N TYR A 432 -1.48 7.75 5.12
CA TYR A 432 -0.51 6.69 4.86
C TYR A 432 0.50 7.16 3.81
N LYS A 433 1.65 6.50 3.76
CA LYS A 433 2.68 6.73 2.76
C LYS A 433 3.14 5.42 2.14
N ASN A 434 3.48 5.48 0.87
CA ASN A 434 4.02 4.37 0.08
C ASN A 434 3.18 3.08 0.21
N LEU A 435 1.86 3.17 0.02
CA LEU A 435 1.03 1.98 0.01
C LEU A 435 1.30 1.14 -1.26
N THR A 436 1.34 -0.16 -1.07
CA THR A 436 1.61 -1.17 -2.11
C THR A 436 0.45 -2.16 -2.18
N ASP A 437 0.48 -3.07 -3.15
CA ASP A 437 -0.47 -4.18 -3.27
C ASP A 437 -0.52 -5.10 -2.04
N LYS A 438 0.53 -5.13 -1.21
CA LYS A 438 0.55 -5.87 0.06
C LYS A 438 -0.27 -5.21 1.17
N HIS A 439 -0.55 -3.91 1.07
CA HIS A 439 -1.35 -3.17 2.04
C HIS A 439 -2.86 -3.41 1.83
N THR A 440 -3.25 -4.69 1.74
CA THR A 440 -4.64 -5.14 1.61
C THR A 440 -5.25 -5.31 2.99
N GLY A 441 -5.84 -4.24 3.51
CA GLY A 441 -6.48 -4.22 4.83
C GLY A 441 -7.79 -3.45 4.83
N ILE A 442 -8.67 -3.81 5.76
CA ILE A 442 -9.95 -3.15 6.01
C ILE A 442 -9.81 -2.30 7.27
N ILE A 443 -10.19 -1.02 7.19
CA ILE A 443 -10.36 -0.16 8.34
C ILE A 443 -11.76 -0.39 8.89
N TYR A 444 -11.86 -0.79 10.15
CA TYR A 444 -13.13 -0.91 10.85
C TYR A 444 -13.38 0.31 11.72
N ILE A 445 -14.61 0.84 11.68
CA ILE A 445 -15.05 1.94 12.54
C ILE A 445 -16.32 1.52 13.26
N ALA A 446 -16.28 1.54 14.59
CA ALA A 446 -17.42 1.31 15.45
C ALA A 446 -17.98 2.64 15.96
N TYR A 447 -19.30 2.83 15.92
CA TYR A 447 -19.95 4.05 16.39
C TYR A 447 -21.41 3.80 16.79
N LYS A 448 -21.99 4.73 17.56
CA LYS A 448 -23.41 4.74 17.93
C LYS A 448 -24.14 5.89 17.25
N VAL A 449 -25.32 5.60 16.71
CA VAL A 449 -26.25 6.60 16.19
C VAL A 449 -27.53 6.55 17.02
N PRO A 450 -27.83 7.59 17.82
CA PRO A 450 -29.07 7.60 18.60
C PRO A 450 -30.27 7.83 17.67
N LEU A 451 -31.42 7.26 18.01
CA LEU A 451 -32.64 7.42 17.19
C LEU A 451 -33.05 8.89 17.00
N SER A 452 -32.77 9.73 18.00
CA SER A 452 -32.99 11.18 17.93
C SER A 452 -32.18 11.85 16.82
N ALA A 453 -31.00 11.32 16.46
CA ALA A 453 -30.19 11.85 15.37
C ALA A 453 -30.89 11.70 14.01
N HIS A 454 -31.63 10.60 13.80
CA HIS A 454 -32.38 10.43 12.56
C HIS A 454 -33.46 11.53 12.43
N LEU A 455 -34.17 11.85 13.50
CA LEU A 455 -35.25 12.84 13.48
C LEU A 455 -34.77 14.31 13.34
N LYS A 456 -33.48 14.60 13.54
CA LYS A 456 -32.95 15.98 13.43
C LYS A 456 -33.15 16.58 12.05
N LYS A 457 -32.91 15.83 10.98
CA LYS A 457 -33.02 16.36 9.61
C LYS A 457 -34.46 16.74 9.23
N PRO A 458 -35.47 15.86 9.40
CA PRO A 458 -36.87 16.25 9.15
C PRO A 458 -37.35 17.39 10.05
N THR A 459 -36.96 17.40 11.32
CA THR A 459 -37.36 18.47 12.25
C THR A 459 -36.74 19.81 11.89
N ALA A 460 -35.47 19.85 11.49
CA ALA A 460 -34.82 21.08 11.03
C ALA A 460 -35.50 21.66 9.79
N VAL A 461 -35.80 20.83 8.80
CA VAL A 461 -36.54 21.24 7.60
C VAL A 461 -37.95 21.71 7.97
N GLY A 462 -38.65 20.96 8.83
CA GLY A 462 -39.98 21.32 9.31
C GLY A 462 -40.02 22.67 10.04
N ILE A 463 -39.04 22.94 10.90
CA ILE A 463 -38.89 24.22 11.60
C ILE A 463 -38.61 25.35 10.59
N ALA A 464 -37.75 25.13 9.60
CA ALA A 464 -37.47 26.11 8.57
C ALA A 464 -38.74 26.48 7.79
N PHE A 465 -39.50 25.50 7.30
CA PHE A 465 -40.77 25.76 6.63
C PHE A 465 -41.80 26.43 7.55
N PHE A 466 -41.96 25.94 8.78
CA PHE A 466 -42.88 26.53 9.75
C PHE A 466 -42.53 27.99 10.04
N SER A 467 -41.24 28.32 10.15
CA SER A 467 -40.77 29.69 10.39
C SER A 467 -41.19 30.65 9.26
N VAL A 468 -41.14 30.22 8.00
CA VAL A 468 -41.59 31.01 6.85
C VAL A 468 -43.08 31.30 6.95
N PHE A 469 -43.91 30.29 7.23
CA PHE A 469 -45.35 30.48 7.41
C PHE A 469 -45.68 31.33 8.63
N PHE A 470 -44.93 31.19 9.72
CA PHE A 470 -45.10 31.98 10.92
C PHE A 470 -44.77 33.46 10.68
N VAL A 471 -43.68 33.76 9.98
CA VAL A 471 -43.34 35.14 9.58
C VAL A 471 -44.39 35.71 8.64
N ALA A 472 -44.86 34.95 7.64
CA ALA A 472 -45.93 35.40 6.75
C ALA A 472 -47.25 35.66 7.51
N PHE A 473 -47.55 34.85 8.52
CA PHE A 473 -48.70 35.06 9.40
C PHE A 473 -48.56 36.35 10.21
N LEU A 474 -47.39 36.61 10.81
CA LEU A 474 -47.11 37.85 11.54
C LEU A 474 -47.14 39.07 10.62
N TRP A 475 -46.59 38.96 9.41
CA TRP A 475 -46.60 40.02 8.41
C TRP A 475 -48.01 40.47 8.07
N LYS A 476 -48.95 39.53 7.91
CA LYS A 476 -50.38 39.83 7.71
C LYS A 476 -51.05 40.57 8.88
N ARG A 477 -50.44 40.55 10.07
CA ARG A 477 -50.97 41.21 11.28
C ARG A 477 -50.37 42.61 11.49
N VAL A 478 -49.36 42.99 10.73
CA VAL A 478 -48.80 44.35 10.79
C VAL A 478 -49.65 45.26 9.91
N ASP A 479 -50.36 46.19 10.54
CA ASP A 479 -51.06 47.27 9.84
C ASP A 479 -50.07 48.39 9.53
N LEU A 480 -49.92 48.71 8.25
CA LEU A 480 -49.01 49.76 7.74
C LEU A 480 -49.78 51.01 7.28
N ASN A 481 -51.08 51.11 7.58
CA ASN A 481 -51.87 52.29 7.23
C ASN A 481 -51.48 53.49 8.09
N LEU A 482 -51.19 54.62 7.43
CA LEU A 482 -50.77 55.87 8.09
C LEU A 482 -51.94 56.71 8.61
N GLU A 483 -53.17 56.44 8.16
CA GLU A 483 -54.39 57.02 8.70
C GLU A 483 -55.34 55.88 9.11
N LYS A 484 -55.94 56.01 10.30
CA LYS A 484 -56.78 55.00 10.94
C LYS A 484 -58.21 54.98 10.41
#